data_AF-A0A8C4H6I6-F1
#
_entry.id   AF-A0A8C4H6I6-F1
#
_cell.length_a   1.000
_cell.length_b   1.000
_cell.length_c   1.000
_cell.angle_alpha   90.00
_cell.angle_beta   90.00
_cell.angle_gamma   90.00
#
_symmetry.space_group_name_H-M   'P 1'
#
loop_
_entity.id
_entity.type
_entity.pdbx_description
1 polymer ?
#
loop_
_entity_poly.entity_id
_entity_poly.type
_entity_poly.pdbx_seq_one_letter_code
_entity_poly.pdbx_strand_id
1 'polypeptide(L)'
;MGLSNEYRVCTKLIFGSDLVTPCNILDSMLLRASNKEAVESGKEASGSTAPASSSQRLLWCHCYHHCPEDSTNNTCRTDGYCFSMVEEEGGVPVQTAGCLGLVGSEFQCRDTGNSRQRRSLECCTDQDYCNKNLHPTLPPLKPPLYVDGKIHHMALLISVIVCSIILAAIIVFCYFRYKRQESRPRYSIGLEQDETYIPPGESLKDLIEQSQSSGSGSGLPLLVQRTIAKQIQMVKQIGKGRYGDVWMGRWRGEKVAVKVFFTTEEASWFRETEIYQTVLMRHENILGFIAADIKGTGSWTQLYLITDYHENSSLYDYLKSTTLDNKAMLRLAYTSVSGLCHLHTEIFGTQGKPAIAHRDLKSKNILVKRNGTCCIADLGLAVKFISDTNEVDIPPNTRVGTKRYMPPEVLDETLNKSHFQSYIMADMYSFGLILWEIARRCVSGGILEEYQLPYHELVPTDPSYEDMREVVCIKRLRPSFPNRWSSDECLRQMKKLMGECWAHSPACRLTALRVKKTLAKMSESQDIKL
;
A
#
# COMPACT_ATOMS: atom_id res chain seq x y z
N MET A 1 -16.19 50.52 37.97
CA MET A 1 -15.55 50.02 39.21
C MET A 1 -15.44 48.52 39.07
N GLY A 2 -14.32 47.83 39.14
CA GLY A 2 -12.94 48.15 39.46
C GLY A 2 -12.22 46.81 39.71
N LEU A 3 -11.18 46.55 38.92
CA LEU A 3 -9.95 45.77 39.16
C LEU A 3 -9.86 44.76 40.32
N SER A 4 -9.42 43.53 39.99
CA SER A 4 -8.24 42.82 40.59
C SER A 4 -7.98 41.52 39.79
N ASN A 5 -6.90 41.37 39.03
CA ASN A 5 -5.53 40.96 39.40
C ASN A 5 -5.47 39.76 40.37
N GLU A 6 -4.93 38.61 39.94
CA GLU A 6 -3.57 38.16 40.31
C GLU A 6 -3.13 36.79 39.72
N TYR A 7 -1.89 36.83 39.20
CA TYR A 7 -0.83 35.80 39.10
C TYR A 7 -1.02 34.42 38.45
N ARG A 8 -0.44 34.29 37.24
CA ARG A 8 0.10 33.03 36.68
C ARG A 8 1.63 33.12 36.66
N VAL A 9 2.29 32.28 37.46
CA VAL A 9 3.75 32.14 37.53
C VAL A 9 4.25 31.37 36.30
N CYS A 10 5.20 31.96 35.56
CA CYS A 10 5.85 31.38 34.40
C CYS A 10 7.34 31.18 34.74
N THR A 11 7.75 29.94 34.96
CA THR A 11 9.14 29.60 35.30
C THR A 11 9.96 29.44 34.02
N LYS A 12 10.82 30.43 33.75
CA LYS A 12 11.96 30.34 32.82
C LYS A 12 13.05 29.48 33.47
N LEU A 13 13.55 28.46 32.76
CA LEU A 13 14.83 27.83 33.04
C LEU A 13 15.79 28.12 31.88
N ILE A 14 16.86 28.83 32.24
CA ILE A 14 18.03 29.14 31.42
C ILE A 14 19.10 28.11 31.79
N PHE A 15 19.70 27.44 30.81
CA PHE A 15 21.08 26.96 30.90
C PHE A 15 21.70 27.00 29.50
N GLY A 16 22.76 27.77 29.36
CA GLY A 16 23.72 27.67 28.28
C GLY A 16 24.96 26.90 28.74
N SER A 17 25.60 26.20 27.83
CA SER A 17 27.06 26.04 27.74
C SER A 17 27.43 25.36 26.43
N ASP A 18 28.46 25.91 25.83
CA ASP A 18 28.99 25.66 24.50
C ASP A 18 29.64 24.27 24.32
N LEU A 19 29.43 23.67 23.15
CA LEU A 19 30.34 22.68 22.56
C LEU A 19 30.35 22.87 21.04
N VAL A 20 31.47 23.42 20.56
CA VAL A 20 31.75 23.75 19.16
C VAL A 20 32.27 22.49 18.45
N THR A 21 31.65 22.12 17.32
CA THR A 21 32.29 21.37 16.21
C THR A 21 31.47 21.58 14.92
N PRO A 22 32.11 21.71 13.74
CA PRO A 22 31.49 22.30 12.56
C PRO A 22 30.78 21.26 11.68
N CYS A 23 29.53 21.54 11.31
CA CYS A 23 28.81 20.80 10.28
C CYS A 23 28.16 21.83 9.35
N ASN A 24 28.76 22.08 8.17
CA ASN A 24 28.21 22.94 7.12
C ASN A 24 28.52 22.34 5.74
N ILE A 25 27.76 21.34 5.33
CA ILE A 25 27.59 20.95 3.91
C ILE A 25 26.11 20.55 3.74
N LEU A 26 25.20 21.52 3.87
CA LEU A 26 23.81 21.40 3.40
C LEU A 26 23.16 22.76 3.10
N ASP A 27 23.73 23.86 3.59
CA ASP A 27 23.23 25.23 3.35
C ASP A 27 23.62 25.85 2.00
N SER A 28 24.32 25.13 1.12
CA SER A 28 24.63 25.63 -0.24
C SER A 28 23.67 25.15 -1.34
N MET A 29 22.64 24.35 -1.01
CA MET A 29 21.72 23.79 -2.02
C MET A 29 20.28 24.33 -1.99
N LEU A 30 19.92 25.20 -1.05
CA LEU A 30 18.54 25.71 -0.90
C LEU A 30 18.37 27.22 -1.18
N LEU A 31 19.32 27.87 -1.84
CA LEU A 31 19.25 29.30 -2.20
C LEU A 31 19.14 29.59 -3.71
N ARG A 32 18.65 28.64 -4.52
CA ARG A 32 18.43 28.86 -5.98
C ARG A 32 17.04 28.53 -6.53
N ALA A 33 16.08 28.13 -5.70
CA ALA A 33 14.77 27.66 -6.18
C ALA A 33 13.57 28.47 -5.68
N SER A 34 13.77 29.71 -5.23
CA SER A 34 12.66 30.56 -4.80
C SER A 34 12.89 31.99 -5.23
N ASN A 35 12.52 32.30 -6.47
CA ASN A 35 12.16 33.63 -6.94
C ASN A 35 11.61 33.52 -8.37
N LYS A 36 10.28 33.44 -8.51
CA LYS A 36 9.51 34.13 -9.55
C LYS A 36 8.03 33.73 -9.52
N GLU A 37 7.20 34.64 -9.01
CA GLU A 37 5.86 35.06 -9.47
C GLU A 37 5.48 36.20 -8.50
N ALA A 38 4.97 37.38 -8.86
CA ALA A 38 4.35 37.93 -10.06
C ALA A 38 4.50 39.48 -10.09
N VAL A 39 4.11 40.12 -11.20
CA VAL A 39 3.32 41.38 -11.32
C VAL A 39 3.66 42.13 -12.63
N GLU A 40 2.58 42.53 -13.31
CA GLU A 40 2.45 43.23 -14.59
C GLU A 40 3.10 44.63 -14.64
N SER A 41 3.58 45.04 -15.84
CA SER A 41 3.10 46.28 -16.51
C SER A 41 3.61 46.40 -17.96
N GLY A 42 2.71 46.82 -18.86
CA GLY A 42 2.91 47.92 -19.80
C GLY A 42 3.97 47.88 -20.92
N LYS A 43 3.47 47.61 -22.13
CA LYS A 43 3.73 48.30 -23.42
C LYS A 43 5.10 48.25 -24.15
N GLU A 44 4.91 48.03 -25.45
CA GLU A 44 5.61 48.55 -26.63
C GLU A 44 6.61 47.68 -27.41
N ALA A 45 6.54 47.90 -28.72
CA ALA A 45 6.81 47.00 -29.81
C ALA A 45 8.26 47.03 -30.30
N SER A 46 8.76 45.90 -30.80
CA SER A 46 9.31 45.73 -32.17
C SER A 46 10.16 44.46 -32.20
N GLY A 47 9.88 43.62 -33.18
CA GLY A 47 10.60 42.36 -33.38
C GLY A 47 11.94 42.56 -34.07
N SER A 48 12.90 41.69 -33.72
CA SER A 48 13.83 40.96 -34.61
C SER A 48 15.21 40.82 -33.98
N THR A 49 15.49 39.71 -33.29
CA THR A 49 16.79 39.03 -33.39
C THR A 49 16.71 37.62 -32.80
N ALA A 50 17.19 36.64 -33.56
CA ALA A 50 17.24 35.21 -33.22
C ALA A 50 18.09 34.93 -31.96
N PRO A 51 17.82 33.85 -31.20
CA PRO A 51 18.66 33.49 -30.06
C PRO A 51 19.94 32.78 -30.52
N ALA A 52 21.06 33.22 -29.95
CA ALA A 52 22.40 32.71 -30.17
C ALA A 52 22.51 31.22 -29.82
N SER A 53 23.04 30.42 -30.76
CA SER A 53 23.43 29.03 -30.54
C SER A 53 24.65 28.97 -29.61
N SER A 54 24.54 28.22 -28.51
CA SER A 54 25.72 27.71 -27.81
C SER A 54 26.47 26.78 -28.77
N SER A 55 27.67 27.20 -29.18
CA SER A 55 28.58 26.40 -30.00
C SER A 55 29.03 25.17 -29.20
N GLN A 56 28.37 24.02 -29.42
CA GLN A 56 28.89 22.73 -28.99
C GLN A 56 30.23 22.50 -29.69
N ARG A 57 31.32 22.42 -28.91
CA ARG A 57 32.67 22.20 -29.43
C ARG A 57 32.76 20.75 -29.94
N LEU A 58 32.64 20.58 -31.24
CA LEU A 58 32.87 19.31 -31.93
C LEU A 58 34.38 19.02 -31.98
N LEU A 59 34.76 17.81 -31.60
CA LEU A 59 36.13 17.31 -31.55
C LEU A 59 36.40 16.41 -32.77
N TRP A 60 37.51 16.63 -33.45
CA TRP A 60 38.01 15.72 -34.49
C TRP A 60 38.87 14.63 -33.86
N CYS A 61 38.68 13.37 -34.25
CA CYS A 61 39.48 12.25 -33.78
C CYS A 61 40.05 11.47 -34.96
N HIS A 62 41.18 10.79 -34.74
CA HIS A 62 41.67 9.80 -35.69
C HIS A 62 40.90 8.48 -35.49
N CYS A 63 40.42 7.86 -36.56
CA CYS A 63 39.76 6.57 -36.50
C CYS A 63 40.55 5.50 -37.29
N TYR A 64 40.61 4.29 -36.73
CA TYR A 64 41.27 3.15 -37.36
C TYR A 64 40.55 1.87 -36.90
N HIS A 65 40.18 1.00 -37.85
CA HIS A 65 39.30 -0.17 -37.67
C HIS A 65 37.88 0.10 -37.11
N HIS A 66 37.63 1.26 -36.51
CA HIS A 66 36.32 1.66 -35.97
C HIS A 66 35.92 3.07 -36.46
N CYS A 67 35.80 3.20 -37.78
CA CYS A 67 35.40 4.45 -38.43
C CYS A 67 33.89 4.44 -38.76
N PRO A 68 33.15 5.53 -38.48
CA PRO A 68 31.80 5.72 -38.98
C PRO A 68 31.73 5.70 -40.52
N GLU A 69 30.56 5.36 -41.08
CA GLU A 69 30.35 5.26 -42.54
C GLU A 69 30.56 6.60 -43.27
N ASP A 70 30.42 7.73 -42.57
CA ASP A 70 30.63 9.10 -43.05
C ASP A 70 32.07 9.61 -42.85
N SER A 71 32.99 8.74 -42.43
CA SER A 71 34.40 9.12 -42.23
C SER A 71 35.12 9.44 -43.55
N THR A 72 35.90 10.51 -43.54
CA THR A 72 36.82 10.85 -44.63
C THR A 72 38.24 10.93 -44.09
N ASN A 73 39.21 10.38 -44.83
CA ASN A 73 40.63 10.44 -44.49
C ASN A 73 41.00 9.88 -43.09
N ASN A 74 40.36 8.78 -42.65
CA ASN A 74 40.56 8.16 -41.33
C ASN A 74 40.28 9.10 -40.15
N THR A 75 39.30 9.99 -40.31
CA THR A 75 38.87 10.92 -39.26
C THR A 75 37.38 10.79 -38.98
N CYS A 76 37.00 11.02 -37.73
CA CYS A 76 35.62 11.09 -37.28
C CYS A 76 35.42 12.32 -36.39
N ARG A 77 34.17 12.74 -36.22
CA ARG A 77 33.81 13.92 -35.43
C ARG A 77 32.83 13.56 -34.32
N THR A 78 33.05 14.08 -33.11
CA THR A 78 32.20 13.78 -31.94
C THR A 78 31.97 14.99 -31.05
N ASP A 79 30.89 14.98 -30.29
CA ASP A 79 30.62 15.89 -29.17
C ASP A 79 31.11 15.32 -27.82
N GLY A 80 31.60 14.08 -27.80
CA GLY A 80 32.11 13.37 -26.62
C GLY A 80 33.63 13.21 -26.60
N TYR A 81 34.12 11.97 -26.73
CA TYR A 81 35.51 11.59 -26.48
C TYR A 81 36.18 10.97 -27.72
N CYS A 82 37.46 11.26 -27.94
CA CYS A 82 38.29 10.42 -28.80
C CYS A 82 38.84 9.24 -27.98
N PHE A 83 38.95 8.05 -28.57
CA PHE A 83 39.51 6.87 -27.89
C PHE A 83 40.59 6.15 -28.70
N SER A 84 41.43 5.41 -27.99
CA SER A 84 42.39 4.42 -28.50
C SER A 84 42.25 3.17 -27.63
N MET A 85 42.24 1.98 -28.26
CA MET A 85 42.03 0.71 -27.58
C MET A 85 42.97 -0.36 -28.15
N VAL A 86 43.45 -1.25 -27.28
CA VAL A 86 44.08 -2.50 -27.67
C VAL A 86 43.30 -3.68 -27.10
N GLU A 87 42.98 -4.67 -27.93
CA GLU A 87 42.31 -5.91 -27.54
C GLU A 87 43.02 -7.12 -28.15
N GLU A 88 43.05 -8.25 -27.43
CA GLU A 88 43.62 -9.49 -27.91
C GLU A 88 42.57 -10.33 -28.64
N GLU A 89 42.61 -10.34 -29.97
CA GLU A 89 41.80 -11.22 -30.82
C GLU A 89 42.69 -12.35 -31.37
N GLY A 90 42.35 -13.61 -31.08
CA GLY A 90 43.09 -14.76 -31.58
C GLY A 90 44.57 -14.85 -31.12
N GLY A 91 44.93 -14.18 -30.02
CA GLY A 91 46.31 -14.13 -29.49
C GLY A 91 47.18 -13.04 -30.11
N VAL A 92 46.62 -12.16 -30.95
CA VAL A 92 47.31 -11.02 -31.55
C VAL A 92 46.72 -9.72 -30.99
N PRO A 93 47.55 -8.74 -30.56
CA PRO A 93 47.05 -7.43 -30.16
C PRO A 93 46.53 -6.67 -31.38
N VAL A 94 45.24 -6.34 -31.38
CA VAL A 94 44.59 -5.50 -32.39
C VAL A 94 44.36 -4.13 -31.79
N GLN A 95 44.82 -3.08 -32.49
CA GLN A 95 44.63 -1.69 -32.07
C GLN A 95 43.48 -1.05 -32.86
N THR A 96 42.57 -0.38 -32.14
CA THR A 96 41.43 0.34 -32.71
C THR A 96 41.38 1.76 -32.15
N ALA A 97 40.87 2.70 -32.93
CA ALA A 97 40.71 4.10 -32.51
C ALA A 97 39.46 4.71 -33.16
N GLY A 98 38.83 5.67 -32.51
CA GLY A 98 37.65 6.33 -33.05
C GLY A 98 37.01 7.37 -32.13
N CYS A 99 35.71 7.60 -32.36
CA CYS A 99 34.89 8.61 -31.71
C CYS A 99 33.81 7.98 -30.83
N LEU A 100 33.59 8.53 -29.64
CA LEU A 100 32.46 8.20 -28.76
C LEU A 100 31.59 9.42 -28.53
N GLY A 101 30.28 9.29 -28.68
CA GLY A 101 29.31 10.37 -28.42
C GLY A 101 29.16 10.68 -26.93
N LEU A 102 28.56 11.83 -26.59
CA LEU A 102 28.44 12.28 -25.19
C LEU A 102 27.61 11.34 -24.29
N VAL A 103 26.57 10.69 -24.83
CA VAL A 103 25.68 9.83 -24.06
C VAL A 103 26.30 8.44 -23.88
N GLY A 104 26.67 8.08 -22.65
CA GLY A 104 27.16 6.75 -22.29
C GLY A 104 28.69 6.55 -22.39
N SER A 105 29.43 7.53 -22.94
CA SER A 105 30.89 7.47 -23.07
C SER A 105 31.64 7.55 -21.74
N GLU A 106 31.09 8.20 -20.71
CA GLU A 106 31.70 8.26 -19.37
C GLU A 106 31.86 6.86 -18.75
N PHE A 107 30.90 5.95 -19.01
CA PHE A 107 30.98 4.57 -18.54
C PHE A 107 31.99 3.75 -19.33
N GLN A 108 32.09 3.97 -20.65
CA GLN A 108 33.03 3.24 -21.52
C GLN A 108 34.49 3.66 -21.27
N CYS A 109 34.74 4.95 -21.04
CA CYS A 109 36.07 5.47 -20.76
C CYS A 109 36.54 5.21 -19.32
N ARG A 110 35.64 4.81 -18.40
CA ARG A 110 35.97 4.42 -17.02
C ARG A 110 35.90 2.91 -16.78
N ASP A 111 35.52 2.11 -17.77
CA ASP A 111 35.43 0.66 -17.61
C ASP A 111 36.82 0.05 -17.45
N THR A 112 37.16 -0.22 -16.18
CA THR A 112 38.42 -0.81 -15.77
C THR A 112 38.24 -2.31 -15.65
N GLY A 113 38.45 -3.00 -16.77
CA GLY A 113 38.89 -4.39 -16.78
C GLY A 113 37.86 -5.42 -16.33
N ASN A 114 36.85 -5.67 -17.16
CA ASN A 114 36.04 -6.89 -17.02
C ASN A 114 36.86 -8.13 -17.47
N SER A 115 37.09 -9.04 -16.53
CA SER A 115 38.09 -10.13 -16.54
C SER A 115 38.03 -11.21 -17.64
N ARG A 116 37.21 -11.07 -18.68
CA ARG A 116 37.00 -12.12 -19.70
C ARG A 116 37.71 -11.87 -21.04
N GLN A 117 38.13 -10.63 -21.33
CA GLN A 117 38.90 -10.28 -22.55
C GLN A 117 40.08 -9.37 -22.16
N ARG A 118 41.30 -9.67 -22.63
CA ARG A 118 42.47 -8.80 -22.41
C ARG A 118 42.33 -7.58 -23.32
N ARG A 119 41.73 -6.53 -22.77
CA ARG A 119 41.47 -5.25 -23.45
C ARG A 119 41.88 -4.09 -22.55
N SER A 120 42.38 -3.01 -23.17
CA SER A 120 42.65 -1.73 -22.52
C SER A 120 42.17 -0.59 -23.43
N LEU A 121 41.48 0.40 -22.87
CA LEU A 121 40.91 1.54 -23.59
C LEU A 121 41.26 2.84 -22.84
N GLU A 122 41.72 3.83 -23.60
CA GLU A 122 42.00 5.18 -23.11
C GLU A 122 41.22 6.22 -23.93
N CYS A 123 40.77 7.28 -23.27
CA CYS A 123 39.97 8.35 -23.87
C CYS A 123 40.56 9.74 -23.57
N CYS A 124 40.32 10.69 -24.47
CA CYS A 124 40.75 12.08 -24.34
C CYS A 124 39.73 13.07 -24.95
N THR A 125 39.77 14.33 -24.49
CA THR A 125 38.86 15.42 -24.91
C THR A 125 39.54 16.79 -25.01
N ASP A 126 40.87 16.83 -24.87
CA ASP A 126 41.67 18.04 -24.67
C ASP A 126 41.81 18.86 -25.97
N GLN A 127 42.04 18.20 -27.10
CA GLN A 127 42.22 18.84 -28.40
C GLN A 127 41.90 17.89 -29.57
N ASP A 128 41.71 18.47 -30.76
CA ASP A 128 41.52 17.70 -31.98
C ASP A 128 42.69 16.72 -32.18
N TYR A 129 42.36 15.48 -32.53
CA TYR A 129 43.26 14.36 -32.74
C TYR A 129 44.06 13.93 -31.49
N CYS A 130 43.57 14.24 -30.28
CA CYS A 130 44.25 13.86 -29.04
C CYS A 130 44.56 12.35 -28.93
N ASN A 131 43.74 11.50 -29.56
CA ASN A 131 43.91 10.05 -29.50
C ASN A 131 45.10 9.52 -30.32
N LYS A 132 45.77 10.35 -31.13
CA LYS A 132 47.03 9.97 -31.78
C LYS A 132 48.16 9.72 -30.77
N ASN A 133 48.08 10.33 -29.60
CA ASN A 133 49.09 10.24 -28.55
C ASN A 133 48.74 9.19 -27.49
N LEU A 134 47.62 8.48 -27.64
CA LEU A 134 47.18 7.44 -26.70
C LEU A 134 47.73 6.08 -27.15
N HIS A 135 48.49 5.45 -26.25
CA HIS A 135 49.15 4.16 -26.49
C HIS A 135 48.80 3.16 -25.37
N PRO A 136 47.54 2.68 -25.31
CA PRO A 136 47.14 1.71 -24.31
C PRO A 136 47.93 0.41 -24.50
N THR A 137 48.31 -0.24 -23.40
CA THR A 137 49.03 -1.52 -23.40
C THR A 137 48.19 -2.63 -22.81
N LEU A 138 48.37 -3.86 -23.30
CA LEU A 138 47.65 -5.02 -22.77
C LEU A 138 48.10 -5.31 -21.33
N PRO A 139 47.16 -5.61 -20.41
CA PRO A 139 47.51 -5.95 -19.03
C PRO A 139 48.39 -7.21 -18.99
N PRO A 140 49.36 -7.30 -18.03
CA PRO A 140 50.29 -8.42 -17.95
C PRO A 140 49.57 -9.74 -17.68
N LEU A 141 50.03 -10.82 -18.31
CA LEU A 141 49.56 -12.18 -18.04
C LEU A 141 49.94 -12.54 -16.60
N LYS A 142 48.95 -12.71 -15.71
CA LYS A 142 49.20 -13.32 -14.40
C LYS A 142 49.45 -14.82 -14.65
N PRO A 143 50.64 -15.38 -14.34
CA PRO A 143 50.82 -16.82 -14.41
C PRO A 143 49.83 -17.50 -13.44
N PRO A 144 49.26 -18.67 -13.80
CA PRO A 144 48.43 -19.40 -12.86
C PRO A 144 49.30 -19.78 -11.67
N LEU A 145 48.94 -19.28 -10.49
CA LEU A 145 49.45 -19.77 -9.22
C LEU A 145 49.08 -21.26 -9.15
N TYR A 146 50.03 -22.13 -9.48
CA TYR A 146 49.94 -23.56 -9.23
C TYR A 146 50.07 -23.76 -7.72
N VAL A 147 48.94 -23.67 -7.02
CA VAL A 147 48.86 -23.93 -5.59
C VAL A 147 48.83 -25.45 -5.42
N ASP A 148 49.89 -25.97 -4.80
CA ASP A 148 50.13 -27.38 -4.49
C ASP A 148 48.88 -28.06 -3.90
N GLY A 149 48.44 -29.17 -4.50
CA GLY A 149 47.15 -29.83 -4.22
C GLY A 149 46.93 -30.22 -2.76
N LYS A 150 47.99 -30.31 -1.95
CA LYS A 150 47.90 -30.49 -0.50
C LYS A 150 47.17 -29.34 0.21
N ILE A 151 47.28 -28.11 -0.28
CA ILE A 151 46.68 -26.94 0.35
C ILE A 151 45.16 -26.93 0.14
N HIS A 152 44.67 -27.35 -1.04
CA HIS A 152 43.23 -27.47 -1.29
C HIS A 152 42.57 -28.55 -0.43
N HIS A 153 43.22 -29.70 -0.26
CA HIS A 153 42.70 -30.74 0.64
C HIS A 153 42.69 -30.29 2.10
N MET A 154 43.72 -29.57 2.56
CA MET A 154 43.74 -28.99 3.90
C MET A 154 42.69 -27.88 4.09
N ALA A 155 42.52 -26.99 3.11
CA ALA A 155 41.51 -25.94 3.15
C ALA A 155 40.08 -26.51 3.14
N LEU A 156 39.84 -27.59 2.38
CA LEU A 156 38.56 -28.27 2.34
C LEU A 156 38.27 -28.99 3.67
N LEU A 157 39.27 -29.66 4.27
CA LEU A 157 39.16 -30.24 5.60
C LEU A 157 38.86 -29.18 6.67
N ILE A 158 39.56 -28.06 6.66
CA ILE A 158 39.33 -26.94 7.59
C ILE A 158 37.92 -26.37 7.38
N SER A 159 37.50 -26.16 6.14
CA SER A 159 36.15 -25.66 5.82
C SER A 159 35.06 -26.61 6.32
N VAL A 160 35.19 -27.91 6.10
CA VAL A 160 34.23 -28.91 6.57
C VAL A 160 34.16 -28.94 8.10
N ILE A 161 35.32 -28.85 8.78
CA ILE A 161 35.37 -28.79 10.25
C ILE A 161 34.68 -27.52 10.76
N VAL A 162 34.97 -26.35 10.17
CA VAL A 162 34.36 -25.07 10.56
C VAL A 162 32.85 -25.10 10.32
N CYS A 163 32.39 -25.58 9.16
CA CYS A 163 30.96 -25.71 8.87
C CYS A 163 30.27 -26.69 9.83
N SER A 164 30.94 -27.79 10.20
CA SER A 164 30.41 -28.77 11.16
C SER A 164 30.30 -28.19 12.57
N ILE A 165 31.28 -27.38 13.00
CA ILE A 165 31.25 -26.68 14.29
C ILE A 165 30.14 -25.62 14.30
N ILE A 166 29.97 -24.86 13.21
CA ILE A 166 28.89 -23.88 13.07
C ILE A 166 27.52 -24.59 13.11
N LEU A 167 27.37 -25.71 12.40
CA LEU A 167 26.14 -26.50 12.41
C LEU A 167 25.84 -27.04 13.82
N ALA A 168 26.85 -27.58 14.51
CA ALA A 168 26.72 -28.04 15.88
C ALA A 168 26.34 -26.89 16.83
N ALA A 169 26.95 -25.71 16.67
CA ALA A 169 26.61 -24.53 17.46
C ALA A 169 25.16 -24.05 17.19
N ILE A 170 24.70 -24.11 15.94
CA ILE A 170 23.31 -23.82 15.58
C ILE A 170 22.36 -24.85 16.19
N ILE A 171 22.68 -26.15 16.11
CA ILE A 171 21.87 -27.22 16.73
C ILE A 171 21.82 -27.05 18.24
N VAL A 172 22.96 -26.75 18.88
CA VAL A 172 23.04 -26.48 20.31
C VAL A 172 22.27 -25.21 20.66
N PHE A 173 22.36 -24.15 19.87
CA PHE A 173 21.57 -22.93 20.05
C PHE A 173 20.07 -23.20 19.89
N CYS A 174 19.65 -23.95 18.87
CA CYS A 174 18.28 -24.38 18.65
C CYS A 174 17.79 -25.28 19.78
N TYR A 175 18.61 -26.21 20.26
CA TYR A 175 18.33 -27.06 21.41
C TYR A 175 18.22 -26.24 22.70
N PHE A 176 19.10 -25.26 22.93
CA PHE A 176 18.97 -24.34 24.05
C PHE A 176 17.80 -23.39 23.90
N ARG A 177 17.39 -22.99 22.69
CA ARG A 177 16.16 -22.20 22.47
C ARG A 177 14.91 -23.04 22.69
N TYR A 178 14.90 -24.28 22.21
CA TYR A 178 13.83 -25.24 22.42
C TYR A 178 13.72 -25.60 23.91
N LYS A 179 14.84 -25.97 24.54
CA LYS A 179 14.91 -26.22 25.98
C LYS A 179 14.62 -24.96 26.77
N ARG A 180 15.02 -23.74 26.37
CA ARG A 180 14.60 -22.47 27.03
C ARG A 180 13.12 -22.16 26.80
N GLN A 181 12.50 -22.69 25.76
CA GLN A 181 11.07 -22.59 25.51
C GLN A 181 10.29 -23.61 26.36
N GLU A 182 10.87 -24.78 26.64
CA GLU A 182 10.29 -25.86 27.46
C GLU A 182 10.59 -25.69 28.97
N SER A 183 11.78 -25.20 29.30
CA SER A 183 12.32 -24.88 30.63
C SER A 183 12.22 -23.39 30.95
N ARG A 184 11.47 -22.62 30.15
CA ARG A 184 10.76 -21.47 30.72
C ARG A 184 9.84 -22.09 31.76
N PRO A 185 10.05 -21.85 33.06
CA PRO A 185 9.06 -22.24 34.03
C PRO A 185 7.73 -21.64 33.55
N ARG A 186 6.63 -22.34 33.79
CA ARG A 186 5.38 -21.66 34.14
C ARG A 186 5.72 -20.77 35.34
N TYR A 187 6.38 -19.65 35.11
CA TYR A 187 6.63 -18.66 36.13
C TYR A 187 5.34 -17.87 36.16
N SER A 188 4.39 -18.47 36.88
CA SER A 188 3.42 -17.76 37.68
C SER A 188 4.18 -16.69 38.47
N ILE A 189 4.36 -15.52 37.87
CA ILE A 189 4.38 -14.32 38.68
C ILE A 189 2.96 -14.25 39.22
N GLY A 190 2.81 -14.71 40.46
CA GLY A 190 1.78 -14.20 41.34
C GLY A 190 2.01 -12.71 41.46
N LEU A 191 1.43 -11.97 40.54
CA LEU A 191 0.89 -10.67 40.88
C LEU A 191 -0.47 -11.00 41.46
N GLU A 192 -0.65 -10.52 42.69
CA GLU A 192 -1.89 -10.54 43.41
C GLU A 192 -3.04 -10.27 42.46
N GLN A 193 -3.99 -11.17 42.63
CA GLN A 193 -5.28 -11.27 42.02
C GLN A 193 -6.05 -9.95 42.19
N ASP A 194 -5.75 -8.93 41.39
CA ASP A 194 -6.78 -7.97 40.99
C ASP A 194 -7.49 -8.58 39.77
N GLU A 195 -8.16 -9.69 40.07
CA GLU A 195 -9.32 -10.13 39.31
C GLU A 195 -10.30 -8.96 39.31
N THR A 196 -10.15 -8.04 38.36
CA THR A 196 -11.29 -7.38 37.77
C THR A 196 -12.04 -8.42 36.96
N TYR A 197 -12.61 -9.36 37.72
CA TYR A 197 -13.69 -10.25 37.37
C TYR A 197 -14.67 -9.34 36.63
N ILE A 198 -14.91 -9.67 35.37
CA ILE A 198 -16.22 -9.38 34.83
C ILE A 198 -17.19 -9.97 35.86
N PRO A 199 -18.04 -9.17 36.54
CA PRO A 199 -19.01 -9.71 37.47
C PRO A 199 -19.71 -10.88 36.78
N PRO A 200 -19.90 -12.04 37.43
CA PRO A 200 -20.48 -13.20 36.78
C PRO A 200 -21.84 -12.80 36.18
N GLY A 201 -21.91 -12.70 34.85
CA GLY A 201 -23.07 -12.21 34.12
C GLY A 201 -22.84 -11.04 33.15
N GLU A 202 -21.72 -10.31 33.23
CA GLU A 202 -21.40 -9.27 32.23
C GLU A 202 -20.59 -9.87 31.06
N SER A 203 -20.75 -9.34 29.85
CA SER A 203 -19.99 -9.71 28.67
C SER A 203 -19.21 -8.50 28.15
N LEU A 204 -18.22 -8.73 27.29
CA LEU A 204 -17.51 -7.65 26.60
C LEU A 204 -18.50 -6.71 25.86
N LYS A 205 -19.58 -7.28 25.33
CA LYS A 205 -20.64 -6.54 24.68
C LYS A 205 -21.35 -5.60 25.67
N ASP A 206 -21.63 -6.06 26.88
CA ASP A 206 -22.28 -5.26 27.91
C ASP A 206 -21.42 -4.10 28.38
N LEU A 207 -20.10 -4.30 28.52
CA LEU A 207 -19.15 -3.21 28.85
C LEU A 207 -19.14 -2.11 27.78
N ILE A 208 -19.20 -2.50 26.50
CA ILE A 208 -19.25 -1.56 25.38
C ILE A 208 -20.61 -0.82 25.35
N GLU A 209 -21.70 -1.51 25.63
CA GLU A 209 -23.05 -0.90 25.68
C GLU A 209 -23.17 0.08 26.85
N GLN A 210 -22.67 -0.28 28.04
CA GLN A 210 -22.65 0.60 29.21
C GLN A 210 -21.83 1.88 28.96
N SER A 211 -20.66 1.78 28.33
CA SER A 211 -19.83 2.96 28.03
C SER A 211 -20.43 3.87 26.96
N GLN A 212 -21.25 3.33 26.06
CA GLN A 212 -21.88 4.08 24.97
C GLN A 212 -23.08 4.91 25.44
N SER A 213 -23.74 4.54 26.53
CA SER A 213 -24.81 5.35 27.12
C SER A 213 -24.33 6.72 27.61
N SER A 214 -23.01 6.94 27.73
CA SER A 214 -22.40 8.23 28.10
C SER A 214 -22.16 9.18 26.93
N GLY A 215 -22.41 8.77 25.67
CA GLY A 215 -22.77 9.70 24.58
C GLY A 215 -21.66 10.39 23.76
N SER A 216 -20.36 10.11 23.96
CA SER A 216 -19.28 10.88 23.27
C SER A 216 -18.51 10.16 22.15
N GLY A 217 -18.76 8.88 21.86
CA GLY A 217 -18.06 8.17 20.77
C GLY A 217 -18.30 6.66 20.74
N SER A 218 -17.86 6.00 19.67
CA SER A 218 -17.92 4.53 19.57
C SER A 218 -16.71 3.87 20.29
N GLY A 219 -16.95 2.77 21.01
CA GLY A 219 -15.92 2.03 21.78
C GLY A 219 -15.89 2.35 23.28
N LEU A 220 -14.83 1.90 23.96
CA LEU A 220 -14.64 2.08 25.42
C LEU A 220 -14.11 3.49 25.77
N PRO A 221 -14.23 3.97 27.03
CA PRO A 221 -13.71 5.28 27.43
C PRO A 221 -12.19 5.39 27.29
N LEU A 222 -11.67 6.59 26.97
CA LEU A 222 -10.25 6.84 26.67
C LEU A 222 -9.25 6.31 27.72
N LEU A 223 -9.60 6.39 29.01
CA LEU A 223 -8.75 5.88 30.10
C LEU A 223 -8.64 4.35 30.08
N VAL A 224 -9.73 3.66 29.72
CA VAL A 224 -9.75 2.19 29.56
C VAL A 224 -8.98 1.80 28.31
N GLN A 225 -9.16 2.54 27.20
CA GLN A 225 -8.50 2.25 25.91
C GLN A 225 -6.98 2.10 26.02
N ARG A 226 -6.29 2.96 26.79
CA ARG A 226 -4.81 3.02 26.91
C ARG A 226 -4.16 1.90 27.73
N THR A 227 -4.92 0.88 28.12
CA THR A 227 -4.41 -0.25 28.92
C THR A 227 -4.77 -1.62 28.34
N ILE A 228 -5.60 -1.67 27.30
CA ILE A 228 -6.14 -2.92 26.75
C ILE A 228 -5.03 -3.73 26.07
N ALA A 229 -4.11 -3.09 25.34
CA ALA A 229 -3.04 -3.81 24.62
C ALA A 229 -2.10 -4.58 25.55
N LYS A 230 -1.97 -4.16 26.82
CA LYS A 230 -1.20 -4.90 27.84
C LYS A 230 -1.91 -6.19 28.28
N GLN A 231 -3.24 -6.19 28.26
CA GLN A 231 -4.08 -7.32 28.69
C GLN A 231 -4.39 -8.30 27.55
N ILE A 232 -4.21 -7.90 26.29
CA ILE A 232 -4.44 -8.79 25.14
C ILE A 232 -3.34 -9.83 25.03
N GLN A 233 -3.76 -11.09 24.96
CA GLN A 233 -2.92 -12.21 24.54
C GLN A 233 -3.05 -12.40 23.02
N MET A 234 -1.97 -12.17 22.27
CA MET A 234 -1.93 -12.45 20.82
C MET A 234 -1.88 -13.97 20.61
N VAL A 235 -2.76 -14.52 19.77
CA VAL A 235 -2.89 -15.98 19.59
C VAL A 235 -2.40 -16.44 18.23
N LYS A 236 -2.97 -15.93 17.14
CA LYS A 236 -2.57 -16.30 15.78
C LYS A 236 -2.67 -15.11 14.82
N GLN A 237 -1.74 -15.01 13.89
CA GLN A 237 -1.87 -14.09 12.77
C GLN A 237 -2.99 -14.60 11.85
N ILE A 238 -3.95 -13.73 11.51
CA ILE A 238 -5.11 -14.05 10.67
C ILE A 238 -5.09 -13.31 9.33
N GLY A 239 -4.26 -12.27 9.19
CA GLY A 239 -4.13 -11.54 7.94
C GLY A 239 -2.86 -10.71 7.88
N LYS A 240 -2.48 -10.36 6.65
CA LYS A 240 -1.50 -9.32 6.34
C LYS A 240 -2.24 -8.21 5.58
N GLY A 241 -2.35 -7.04 6.19
CA GLY A 241 -2.94 -5.86 5.59
C GLY A 241 -1.89 -4.99 4.89
N ARG A 242 -2.34 -3.91 4.27
CA ARG A 242 -1.45 -2.94 3.60
C ARG A 242 -0.49 -2.25 4.56
N TYR A 243 -0.96 -1.94 5.77
CA TYR A 243 -0.27 -1.10 6.75
C TYR A 243 0.24 -1.86 7.98
N GLY A 244 -0.06 -3.16 8.06
CA GLY A 244 0.17 -3.93 9.27
C GLY A 244 -0.44 -5.32 9.24
N ASP A 245 -0.10 -6.10 10.25
CA ASP A 245 -0.58 -7.47 10.42
C ASP A 245 -1.85 -7.51 11.25
N VAL A 246 -2.78 -8.41 10.91
CA VAL A 246 -4.00 -8.64 11.69
C VAL A 246 -3.85 -9.95 12.46
N TRP A 247 -4.11 -9.90 13.75
CA TRP A 247 -4.01 -11.02 14.67
C TRP A 247 -5.37 -11.30 15.33
N MET A 248 -5.67 -12.58 15.56
CA MET A 248 -6.65 -12.95 16.56
C MET A 248 -5.96 -12.95 17.92
N GLY A 249 -6.51 -12.17 18.85
CA GLY A 249 -6.12 -12.12 20.24
C GLY A 249 -7.25 -12.58 21.16
N ARG A 250 -6.92 -12.73 22.44
CA ARG A 250 -7.88 -12.93 23.52
C ARG A 250 -7.80 -11.79 24.51
N TRP A 251 -8.95 -11.21 24.84
CA TRP A 251 -9.08 -10.20 25.88
C TRP A 251 -10.22 -10.61 26.81
N ARG A 252 -9.91 -10.79 28.10
CA ARG A 252 -10.87 -11.27 29.11
C ARG A 252 -11.66 -12.52 28.67
N GLY A 253 -10.96 -13.49 28.06
CA GLY A 253 -11.55 -14.73 27.55
C GLY A 253 -12.17 -14.64 26.14
N GLU A 254 -12.62 -13.46 25.73
CA GLU A 254 -13.26 -13.21 24.43
C GLU A 254 -12.25 -13.07 23.28
N LYS A 255 -12.64 -13.49 22.08
CA LYS A 255 -11.81 -13.35 20.88
C LYS A 255 -11.94 -11.95 20.29
N VAL A 256 -10.81 -11.30 20.03
CA VAL A 256 -10.73 -9.98 19.39
C VAL A 256 -9.81 -10.02 18.18
N ALA A 257 -10.05 -9.13 17.21
CA ALA A 257 -9.15 -8.91 16.09
C ALA A 257 -8.29 -7.67 16.38
N VAL A 258 -6.98 -7.81 16.25
CA VAL A 258 -5.99 -6.76 16.55
C VAL A 258 -5.17 -6.49 15.30
N LYS A 259 -5.40 -5.32 14.68
CA LYS A 259 -4.57 -4.83 13.59
C LYS A 259 -3.38 -4.07 14.19
N VAL A 260 -2.18 -4.57 13.94
CA VAL A 260 -0.92 -4.06 14.46
C VAL A 260 -0.21 -3.30 13.34
N PHE A 261 -0.11 -1.98 13.48
CA PHE A 261 0.55 -1.13 12.50
C PHE A 261 2.03 -0.95 12.84
N PHE A 262 2.84 -0.78 11.80
CA PHE A 262 4.22 -0.32 11.96
C PHE A 262 4.22 1.16 12.39
N THR A 263 5.25 1.58 13.13
CA THR A 263 5.38 2.99 13.56
C THR A 263 5.47 3.96 12.38
N THR A 264 5.99 3.52 11.23
CA THR A 264 6.02 4.29 9.98
C THR A 264 4.62 4.56 9.42
N GLU A 265 3.60 3.83 9.87
CA GLU A 265 2.21 3.90 9.41
C GLU A 265 1.30 4.57 10.45
N GLU A 266 1.84 5.43 11.31
CA GLU A 266 1.08 6.14 12.35
C GLU A 266 -0.09 6.95 11.78
N ALA A 267 0.10 7.64 10.66
CA ALA A 267 -0.96 8.40 10.00
C ALA A 267 -2.12 7.48 9.53
N SER A 268 -1.80 6.26 9.07
CA SER A 268 -2.79 5.26 8.65
C SER A 268 -3.57 4.72 9.86
N TRP A 269 -2.89 4.43 10.99
CA TRP A 269 -3.52 4.02 12.24
C TRP A 269 -4.41 5.12 12.83
N PHE A 270 -3.92 6.36 12.86
CA PHE A 270 -4.64 7.51 13.38
C PHE A 270 -5.93 7.73 12.60
N ARG A 271 -5.84 7.77 11.27
CA ARG A 271 -7.03 7.93 10.41
C ARG A 271 -8.04 6.83 10.66
N GLU A 272 -7.63 5.57 10.59
CA GLU A 272 -8.58 4.46 10.74
C GLU A 272 -9.27 4.47 12.11
N THR A 273 -8.51 4.79 13.17
CA THR A 273 -9.04 4.98 14.53
C THR A 273 -10.05 6.12 14.57
N GLU A 274 -9.72 7.28 13.99
CA GLU A 274 -10.56 8.47 13.95
C GLU A 274 -11.87 8.24 13.17
N ILE A 275 -11.83 7.46 12.08
CA ILE A 275 -13.05 7.07 11.36
C ILE A 275 -13.91 6.18 12.26
N TYR A 276 -13.34 5.13 12.87
CA TYR A 276 -14.09 4.23 13.75
C TYR A 276 -14.71 4.93 14.96
N GLN A 277 -14.01 5.90 15.55
CA GLN A 277 -14.46 6.66 16.72
C GLN A 277 -15.53 7.72 16.40
N THR A 278 -15.86 7.94 15.13
CA THR A 278 -16.91 8.89 14.70
C THR A 278 -18.23 8.64 15.45
N VAL A 279 -18.90 9.72 15.84
CA VAL A 279 -20.17 9.65 16.57
C VAL A 279 -21.24 8.96 15.71
N LEU A 280 -22.07 8.11 16.32
CA LEU A 280 -23.09 7.27 15.67
C LEU A 280 -22.53 6.37 14.55
N MET A 281 -21.23 6.08 14.54
CA MET A 281 -20.61 5.18 13.55
C MET A 281 -21.00 3.71 13.75
N ARG A 282 -21.23 3.29 15.00
CA ARG A 282 -21.55 1.90 15.33
C ARG A 282 -22.89 1.49 14.70
N HIS A 283 -22.87 0.39 13.96
CA HIS A 283 -24.02 -0.17 13.27
C HIS A 283 -23.81 -1.68 13.13
N GLU A 284 -24.88 -2.47 13.09
CA GLU A 284 -24.77 -3.93 13.03
C GLU A 284 -23.96 -4.43 11.83
N ASN A 285 -23.94 -3.69 10.72
CA ASN A 285 -23.19 -4.03 9.52
C ASN A 285 -21.92 -3.21 9.31
N ILE A 286 -21.38 -2.61 10.39
CA ILE A 286 -20.04 -2.03 10.43
C ILE A 286 -19.25 -2.79 11.50
N LEU A 287 -17.97 -3.08 11.24
CA LEU A 287 -17.12 -3.80 12.17
C LEU A 287 -17.08 -3.07 13.53
N GLY A 288 -17.34 -3.81 14.61
CA GLY A 288 -17.36 -3.25 15.95
C GLY A 288 -15.97 -2.85 16.40
N PHE A 289 -15.73 -1.54 16.48
CA PHE A 289 -14.57 -0.98 17.15
C PHE A 289 -14.67 -1.16 18.67
N ILE A 290 -13.56 -1.55 19.28
CA ILE A 290 -13.45 -1.73 20.73
C ILE A 290 -12.55 -0.63 21.31
N ALA A 291 -11.32 -0.54 20.79
CA ALA A 291 -10.31 0.40 21.27
C ALA A 291 -9.16 0.58 20.28
N ALA A 292 -8.38 1.64 20.48
CA ALA A 292 -7.06 1.81 19.91
C ALA A 292 -6.06 2.07 21.04
N ASP A 293 -4.88 1.48 20.96
CA ASP A 293 -3.90 1.52 22.05
C ASP A 293 -2.47 1.39 21.50
N ILE A 294 -1.47 1.74 22.31
CA ILE A 294 -0.06 1.72 21.96
C ILE A 294 0.69 0.80 22.93
N LYS A 295 1.45 -0.15 22.39
CA LYS A 295 2.22 -1.12 23.18
C LYS A 295 3.70 -1.03 22.85
N GLY A 296 4.54 -1.09 23.88
CA GLY A 296 6.00 -1.11 23.74
C GLY A 296 6.65 0.25 23.99
N THR A 297 7.97 0.33 23.82
CA THR A 297 8.78 1.53 24.00
C THR A 297 9.83 1.64 22.88
N GLY A 298 10.12 2.87 22.45
CA GLY A 298 11.16 3.16 21.45
C GLY A 298 10.90 2.46 20.11
N SER A 299 11.91 1.75 19.60
CA SER A 299 11.89 1.05 18.30
C SER A 299 10.93 -0.14 18.23
N TRP A 300 10.33 -0.57 19.35
CA TRP A 300 9.36 -1.67 19.42
C TRP A 300 7.93 -1.20 19.68
N THR A 301 7.66 0.09 19.47
CA THR A 301 6.31 0.65 19.61
C THR A 301 5.40 0.02 18.55
N GLN A 302 4.24 -0.46 18.98
CA GLN A 302 3.23 -1.06 18.14
C GLN A 302 1.92 -0.33 18.36
N LEU A 303 1.28 0.09 17.27
CA LEU A 303 -0.01 0.77 17.29
C LEU A 303 -1.10 -0.26 17.04
N TYR A 304 -2.00 -0.45 18.00
CA TYR A 304 -3.05 -1.45 17.96
C TYR A 304 -4.39 -0.79 17.63
N LEU A 305 -5.13 -1.41 16.71
CA LEU A 305 -6.55 -1.17 16.48
C LEU A 305 -7.30 -2.47 16.79
N ILE A 306 -8.18 -2.43 17.79
CA ILE A 306 -8.82 -3.61 18.38
C ILE A 306 -10.31 -3.58 18.02
N THR A 307 -10.78 -4.68 17.45
CA THR A 307 -12.13 -4.83 16.89
C THR A 307 -12.72 -6.21 17.24
N ASP A 308 -14.02 -6.37 17.02
CA ASP A 308 -14.69 -7.67 17.12
C ASP A 308 -14.02 -8.70 16.20
N TYR A 309 -13.83 -9.93 16.69
CA TYR A 309 -13.38 -11.04 15.86
C TYR A 309 -14.56 -11.77 15.21
N HIS A 310 -14.45 -12.08 13.92
CA HIS A 310 -15.44 -12.86 13.18
C HIS A 310 -14.81 -14.12 12.59
N GLU A 311 -15.30 -15.29 12.99
CA GLU A 311 -14.69 -16.60 12.69
C GLU A 311 -14.81 -17.00 11.22
N ASN A 312 -15.88 -16.56 10.56
CA ASN A 312 -16.11 -16.81 9.12
C ASN A 312 -15.22 -15.94 8.22
N SER A 313 -14.33 -15.13 8.79
CA SER A 313 -13.36 -14.29 8.09
C SER A 313 -14.03 -13.32 7.10
N SER A 314 -13.29 -12.94 6.06
CA SER A 314 -13.78 -12.09 4.99
C SER A 314 -14.82 -12.80 4.10
N LEU A 315 -15.67 -12.03 3.45
CA LEU A 315 -16.61 -12.49 2.44
C LEU A 315 -15.86 -13.18 1.29
N TYR A 316 -14.66 -12.72 0.95
CA TYR A 316 -13.75 -13.41 0.04
C TYR A 316 -13.46 -14.87 0.47
N ASP A 317 -13.07 -15.08 1.72
CA ASP A 317 -12.76 -16.43 2.25
C ASP A 317 -14.03 -17.28 2.36
N TYR A 318 -15.12 -16.66 2.78
CA TYR A 318 -16.42 -17.32 2.93
C TYR A 318 -16.96 -17.83 1.59
N LEU A 319 -16.91 -17.00 0.54
CA LEU A 319 -17.40 -17.36 -0.79
C LEU A 319 -16.56 -18.45 -1.47
N LYS A 320 -15.26 -18.56 -1.15
CA LYS A 320 -14.39 -19.64 -1.63
C LYS A 320 -14.76 -21.01 -1.07
N SER A 321 -15.23 -21.05 0.17
CA SER A 321 -15.48 -22.28 0.92
C SER A 321 -16.96 -22.66 1.01
N THR A 322 -17.86 -21.72 0.71
CA THR A 322 -19.30 -21.88 0.93
C THR A 322 -20.09 -21.70 -0.36
N THR A 323 -21.16 -22.48 -0.48
CA THR A 323 -22.20 -22.33 -1.51
C THR A 323 -23.43 -21.69 -0.90
N LEU A 324 -24.14 -20.87 -1.66
CA LEU A 324 -25.27 -20.09 -1.19
C LEU A 324 -26.57 -20.60 -1.83
N ASP A 325 -27.65 -20.54 -1.07
CA ASP A 325 -29.01 -20.47 -1.61
C ASP A 325 -29.44 -19.01 -1.79
N ASN A 326 -30.63 -18.78 -2.34
CA ASN A 326 -31.16 -17.42 -2.53
C ASN A 326 -31.23 -16.65 -1.21
N LYS A 327 -31.60 -17.31 -0.11
CA LYS A 327 -31.69 -16.69 1.21
C LYS A 327 -30.35 -16.21 1.74
N ALA A 328 -29.32 -17.04 1.68
CA ALA A 328 -27.97 -16.64 2.08
C ALA A 328 -27.41 -15.56 1.15
N MET A 329 -27.62 -15.68 -0.18
CA MET A 329 -27.22 -14.67 -1.16
C MET A 329 -27.82 -13.29 -0.84
N LEU A 330 -29.14 -13.22 -0.68
CA LEU A 330 -29.85 -11.97 -0.39
C LEU A 330 -29.46 -11.40 0.97
N ARG A 331 -29.31 -12.24 2.00
CA ARG A 331 -28.87 -11.81 3.33
C ARG A 331 -27.48 -11.21 3.33
N LEU A 332 -26.50 -11.85 2.67
CA LEU A 332 -25.14 -11.30 2.56
C LEU A 332 -25.16 -9.96 1.81
N ALA A 333 -25.85 -9.89 0.67
CA ALA A 333 -25.96 -8.65 -0.12
C ALA A 333 -26.67 -7.53 0.67
N TYR A 334 -27.80 -7.83 1.31
CA TYR A 334 -28.61 -6.87 2.05
C TYR A 334 -27.87 -6.28 3.25
N THR A 335 -27.19 -7.13 4.01
CA THR A 335 -26.46 -6.70 5.21
C THR A 335 -25.20 -5.93 4.84
N SER A 336 -24.47 -6.34 3.80
CA SER A 336 -23.36 -5.54 3.26
C SER A 336 -23.80 -4.15 2.80
N VAL A 337 -24.89 -4.03 2.02
CA VAL A 337 -25.36 -2.71 1.58
C VAL A 337 -25.98 -1.90 2.71
N SER A 338 -26.52 -2.54 3.74
CA SER A 338 -27.03 -1.84 4.92
C SER A 338 -25.91 -1.13 5.68
N GLY A 339 -24.73 -1.75 5.80
CA GLY A 339 -23.53 -1.09 6.30
C GLY A 339 -23.07 0.06 5.41
N LEU A 340 -23.04 -0.15 4.09
CA LEU A 340 -22.62 0.89 3.14
C LEU A 340 -23.59 2.09 3.15
N CYS A 341 -24.89 1.82 3.23
CA CYS A 341 -25.92 2.84 3.36
C CYS A 341 -25.73 3.66 4.65
N HIS A 342 -25.40 3.01 5.76
CA HIS A 342 -25.10 3.69 7.03
C HIS A 342 -23.87 4.59 6.91
N LEU A 343 -22.79 4.12 6.29
CA LEU A 343 -21.60 4.94 6.00
C LEU A 343 -21.97 6.19 5.19
N HIS A 344 -22.69 5.99 4.08
CA HIS A 344 -23.05 7.03 3.11
C HIS A 344 -24.06 8.05 3.63
N THR A 345 -24.83 7.71 4.67
CA THR A 345 -25.89 8.57 5.20
C THR A 345 -25.35 9.51 6.28
N GLU A 346 -25.57 10.81 6.09
CA GLU A 346 -25.38 11.81 7.13
C GLU A 346 -26.51 11.73 8.16
N ILE A 347 -26.17 11.83 9.45
CA ILE A 347 -27.15 11.83 10.54
C ILE A 347 -27.03 13.17 11.27
N PHE A 348 -28.07 13.98 11.21
CA PHE A 348 -28.13 15.29 11.86
C PHE A 348 -28.42 15.16 13.35
N GLY A 349 -27.82 16.03 14.16
CA GLY A 349 -28.01 16.08 15.62
C GLY A 349 -26.94 16.96 16.28
N THR A 350 -27.03 17.15 17.60
CA THR A 350 -26.03 17.90 18.40
C THR A 350 -24.63 17.29 18.31
N GLN A 351 -24.56 15.98 18.10
CA GLN A 351 -23.37 15.23 17.73
C GLN A 351 -23.73 14.35 16.53
N GLY A 352 -23.79 14.98 15.35
CA GLY A 352 -24.15 14.30 14.11
C GLY A 352 -23.07 13.33 13.61
N LYS A 353 -23.44 12.46 12.68
CA LYS A 353 -22.52 11.61 11.93
C LYS A 353 -22.35 12.20 10.53
N PRO A 354 -21.14 12.56 10.09
CA PRO A 354 -20.91 12.96 8.70
C PRO A 354 -21.17 11.80 7.73
N ALA A 355 -21.48 12.10 6.48
CA ALA A 355 -21.45 11.09 5.43
C ALA A 355 -20.00 10.63 5.20
N ILE A 356 -19.80 9.32 5.01
CA ILE A 356 -18.48 8.70 4.86
C ILE A 356 -18.46 7.83 3.61
N ALA A 357 -17.44 7.99 2.76
CA ALA A 357 -17.18 7.11 1.62
C ALA A 357 -15.98 6.19 1.93
N HIS A 358 -16.08 4.91 1.57
CA HIS A 358 -15.15 3.85 1.96
C HIS A 358 -13.85 3.84 1.13
N ARG A 359 -13.96 4.00 -0.20
CA ARG A 359 -12.86 4.10 -1.18
C ARG A 359 -12.01 2.84 -1.42
N ASP A 360 -12.09 1.82 -0.57
CA ASP A 360 -11.47 0.50 -0.84
C ASP A 360 -12.42 -0.68 -0.61
N LEU A 361 -13.64 -0.56 -1.13
CA LEU A 361 -14.66 -1.59 -0.93
C LEU A 361 -14.36 -2.81 -1.81
N LYS A 362 -14.22 -3.98 -1.18
CA LYS A 362 -13.94 -5.27 -1.83
C LYS A 362 -14.38 -6.42 -0.92
N SER A 363 -14.53 -7.63 -1.47
CA SER A 363 -14.95 -8.81 -0.69
C SER A 363 -13.99 -9.17 0.47
N LYS A 364 -12.71 -8.80 0.38
CA LYS A 364 -11.74 -8.95 1.49
C LYS A 364 -11.97 -7.99 2.67
N ASN A 365 -12.64 -6.85 2.44
CA ASN A 365 -12.91 -5.81 3.44
C ASN A 365 -14.36 -5.87 3.96
N ILE A 366 -15.08 -6.95 3.69
CA ILE A 366 -16.38 -7.25 4.28
C ILE A 366 -16.21 -8.55 5.05
N LEU A 367 -16.59 -8.59 6.32
CA LEU A 367 -16.53 -9.79 7.16
C LEU A 367 -17.90 -10.45 7.26
N VAL A 368 -17.91 -11.78 7.37
CA VAL A 368 -19.13 -12.56 7.58
C VAL A 368 -19.22 -12.93 9.06
N LYS A 369 -20.37 -12.67 9.68
CA LYS A 369 -20.67 -12.99 11.07
C LYS A 369 -21.19 -14.42 11.20
N ARG A 370 -21.21 -14.93 12.44
CA ARG A 370 -21.69 -16.28 12.75
C ARG A 370 -23.16 -16.51 12.37
N ASN A 371 -24.00 -15.48 12.42
CA ASN A 371 -25.41 -15.53 12.02
C ASN A 371 -25.62 -15.38 10.50
N GLY A 372 -24.55 -15.34 9.69
CA GLY A 372 -24.63 -15.23 8.24
C GLY A 372 -24.92 -13.81 7.73
N THR A 373 -24.81 -12.79 8.57
CA THR A 373 -24.85 -11.37 8.14
C THR A 373 -23.44 -10.82 7.92
N CYS A 374 -23.32 -9.72 7.20
CA CYS A 374 -22.05 -9.06 6.92
C CYS A 374 -21.81 -7.83 7.80
N CYS A 375 -20.54 -7.45 7.95
CA CYS A 375 -20.15 -6.09 8.35
C CYS A 375 -18.96 -5.58 7.52
N ILE A 376 -18.91 -4.27 7.27
CA ILE A 376 -17.82 -3.62 6.54
C ILE A 376 -16.67 -3.32 7.50
N ALA A 377 -15.44 -3.58 7.05
CA ALA A 377 -14.19 -3.39 7.78
C ALA A 377 -13.18 -2.58 6.95
N ASP A 378 -12.03 -2.22 7.56
CA ASP A 378 -10.89 -1.55 6.91
C ASP A 378 -11.23 -0.14 6.38
N LEU A 379 -11.50 0.78 7.31
CA LEU A 379 -11.91 2.15 7.03
C LEU A 379 -10.71 3.12 6.87
N GLY A 380 -9.48 2.61 6.77
CA GLY A 380 -8.26 3.44 6.77
C GLY A 380 -8.07 4.35 5.56
N LEU A 381 -8.86 4.14 4.50
CA LEU A 381 -8.87 5.00 3.30
C LEU A 381 -10.12 5.87 3.17
N ALA A 382 -11.04 5.76 4.13
CA ALA A 382 -12.31 6.46 4.08
C ALA A 382 -12.13 7.99 4.16
N VAL A 383 -13.13 8.70 3.65
CA VAL A 383 -13.22 10.17 3.68
C VAL A 383 -14.58 10.59 4.25
N LYS A 384 -14.59 11.62 5.09
CA LYS A 384 -15.75 12.28 5.66
C LYS A 384 -16.13 13.52 4.84
N PHE A 385 -17.43 13.73 4.71
CA PHE A 385 -17.98 15.00 4.25
C PHE A 385 -18.04 15.99 5.43
N ILE A 386 -17.52 17.20 5.22
CA ILE A 386 -17.60 18.30 6.18
C ILE A 386 -18.74 19.21 5.72
N SER A 387 -19.92 19.01 6.30
CA SER A 387 -21.16 19.73 5.93
C SER A 387 -21.02 21.24 6.02
N ASP A 388 -20.33 21.73 7.05
CA ASP A 388 -20.27 23.15 7.40
C ASP A 388 -19.48 23.97 6.38
N THR A 389 -18.43 23.38 5.80
CA THR A 389 -17.58 24.01 4.77
C THR A 389 -17.87 23.50 3.37
N ASN A 390 -18.75 22.49 3.24
CA ASN A 390 -18.98 21.75 2.00
C ASN A 390 -17.68 21.18 1.40
N GLU A 391 -16.79 20.71 2.27
CA GLU A 391 -15.49 20.16 1.90
C GLU A 391 -15.42 18.65 2.16
N VAL A 392 -14.36 18.03 1.66
CA VAL A 392 -14.03 16.63 1.91
C VAL A 392 -12.66 16.60 2.56
N ASP A 393 -12.48 15.77 3.58
CA ASP A 393 -11.22 15.55 4.31
C ASP A 393 -10.18 14.74 3.50
N ILE A 394 -9.87 15.21 2.29
CA ILE A 394 -9.15 14.43 1.29
C ILE A 394 -7.67 14.28 1.68
N PRO A 395 -7.12 13.05 1.71
CA PRO A 395 -5.69 12.83 1.81
C PRO A 395 -4.97 13.25 0.53
N PRO A 396 -3.69 13.69 0.57
CA PRO A 396 -2.97 14.19 -0.60
C PRO A 396 -2.91 13.22 -1.80
N ASN A 397 -3.01 11.90 -1.56
CA ASN A 397 -3.12 10.91 -2.63
C ASN A 397 -4.57 10.43 -2.84
N THR A 398 -5.11 10.66 -4.03
CA THR A 398 -6.49 10.28 -4.37
C THR A 398 -6.62 8.92 -5.05
N ARG A 399 -5.57 8.44 -5.73
CA ARG A 399 -5.55 7.16 -6.45
C ARG A 399 -5.14 6.04 -5.50
N VAL A 400 -6.05 5.70 -4.60
CA VAL A 400 -5.87 4.71 -3.53
C VAL A 400 -6.96 3.65 -3.61
N GLY A 401 -6.70 2.50 -2.96
CA GLY A 401 -7.60 1.35 -2.97
C GLY A 401 -7.11 0.26 -3.90
N THR A 402 -7.93 -0.77 -4.06
CA THR A 402 -7.59 -1.98 -4.80
C THR A 402 -7.93 -1.84 -6.28
N LYS A 403 -6.90 -1.82 -7.15
CA LYS A 403 -7.03 -1.51 -8.59
C LYS A 403 -8.16 -2.27 -9.29
N ARG A 404 -8.31 -3.56 -8.99
CA ARG A 404 -9.37 -4.44 -9.56
C ARG A 404 -10.80 -3.94 -9.34
N TYR A 405 -11.04 -3.21 -8.26
CA TYR A 405 -12.37 -2.71 -7.87
C TYR A 405 -12.58 -1.24 -8.22
N MET A 406 -11.56 -0.55 -8.77
CA MET A 406 -11.65 0.87 -9.04
C MET A 406 -12.63 1.17 -10.19
N PRO A 407 -13.50 2.18 -10.04
CA PRO A 407 -14.39 2.62 -11.10
C PRO A 407 -13.62 3.37 -12.21
N PRO A 408 -14.24 3.53 -13.40
CA PRO A 408 -13.60 4.18 -14.55
C PRO A 408 -13.01 5.57 -14.22
N GLU A 409 -13.74 6.40 -13.50
CA GLU A 409 -13.34 7.77 -13.16
C GLU A 409 -12.16 7.84 -12.17
N VAL A 410 -11.91 6.77 -11.42
CA VAL A 410 -10.70 6.65 -10.57
C VAL A 410 -9.53 6.13 -11.38
N LEU A 411 -9.76 5.20 -12.31
CA LEU A 411 -8.73 4.63 -13.17
C LEU A 411 -8.17 5.66 -14.17
N ASP A 412 -9.03 6.49 -14.75
CA ASP A 412 -8.69 7.58 -15.68
C ASP A 412 -8.42 8.92 -14.97
N GLU A 413 -8.47 8.96 -13.65
CA GLU A 413 -8.20 10.17 -12.85
C GLU A 413 -9.14 11.36 -13.16
N THR A 414 -10.35 11.07 -13.66
CA THR A 414 -11.40 12.06 -13.98
C THR A 414 -12.41 12.29 -12.84
N LEU A 415 -12.22 11.63 -11.70
CA LEU A 415 -13.06 11.79 -10.52
C LEU A 415 -13.04 13.25 -10.03
N ASN A 416 -14.24 13.85 -9.87
CA ASN A 416 -14.36 15.18 -9.30
C ASN A 416 -14.14 15.16 -7.78
N LYS A 417 -12.93 15.55 -7.37
CA LYS A 417 -12.44 15.49 -5.99
C LYS A 417 -13.15 16.47 -5.05
N SER A 418 -13.62 17.62 -5.55
CA SER A 418 -14.32 18.62 -4.73
C SER A 418 -15.76 18.22 -4.42
N HIS A 419 -16.28 17.19 -5.08
CA HIS A 419 -17.64 16.74 -4.87
C HIS A 419 -17.67 15.38 -4.14
N PHE A 420 -18.10 15.40 -2.88
CA PHE A 420 -18.16 14.20 -2.03
C PHE A 420 -18.94 13.05 -2.67
N GLN A 421 -20.04 13.36 -3.39
CA GLN A 421 -20.86 12.36 -4.06
C GLN A 421 -20.08 11.51 -5.07
N SER A 422 -18.98 12.03 -5.64
CA SER A 422 -18.11 11.26 -6.53
C SER A 422 -17.55 10.01 -5.83
N TYR A 423 -17.16 10.13 -4.55
CA TYR A 423 -16.64 9.00 -3.77
C TYR A 423 -17.75 7.99 -3.41
N ILE A 424 -18.95 8.48 -3.10
CA ILE A 424 -20.12 7.64 -2.83
C ILE A 424 -20.50 6.82 -4.08
N MET A 425 -20.52 7.44 -5.25
CA MET A 425 -20.80 6.76 -6.52
C MET A 425 -19.69 5.77 -6.90
N ALA A 426 -18.43 6.05 -6.54
CA ALA A 426 -17.30 5.13 -6.71
C ALA A 426 -17.43 3.86 -5.85
N ASP A 427 -17.87 4.00 -4.59
CA ASP A 427 -18.18 2.85 -3.73
C ASP A 427 -19.28 1.96 -4.34
N MET A 428 -20.31 2.56 -4.94
CA MET A 428 -21.43 1.81 -5.53
C MET A 428 -21.01 0.97 -6.74
N TYR A 429 -20.06 1.45 -7.55
CA TYR A 429 -19.43 0.63 -8.59
C TYR A 429 -18.74 -0.59 -7.99
N SER A 430 -17.91 -0.36 -6.98
CA SER A 430 -17.14 -1.40 -6.29
C SER A 430 -18.10 -2.43 -5.65
N PHE A 431 -19.20 -1.97 -5.07
CA PHE A 431 -20.24 -2.81 -4.50
C PHE A 431 -20.95 -3.68 -5.56
N GLY A 432 -21.19 -3.14 -6.76
CA GLY A 432 -21.73 -3.92 -7.89
C GLY A 432 -20.87 -5.13 -8.24
N LEU A 433 -19.54 -4.99 -8.16
CA LEU A 433 -18.60 -6.11 -8.37
C LEU A 433 -18.70 -7.16 -7.25
N ILE A 434 -18.90 -6.73 -6.00
CA ILE A 434 -19.07 -7.63 -4.85
C ILE A 434 -20.38 -8.42 -4.96
N LEU A 435 -21.47 -7.77 -5.41
CA LEU A 435 -22.74 -8.46 -5.67
C LEU A 435 -22.57 -9.58 -6.70
N TRP A 436 -21.72 -9.38 -7.72
CA TRP A 436 -21.39 -10.42 -8.70
C TRP A 436 -20.64 -11.60 -8.07
N GLU A 437 -19.66 -11.35 -7.20
CA GLU A 437 -18.96 -12.40 -6.44
C GLU A 437 -19.95 -13.23 -5.60
N ILE A 438 -20.89 -12.56 -4.91
CA ILE A 438 -21.92 -13.20 -4.09
C ILE A 438 -22.84 -14.07 -4.97
N ALA A 439 -23.36 -13.53 -6.07
CA ALA A 439 -24.35 -14.20 -6.92
C ALA A 439 -23.80 -15.44 -7.64
N ARG A 440 -22.50 -15.45 -8.01
CA ARG A 440 -21.84 -16.64 -8.58
C ARG A 440 -21.82 -17.85 -7.65
N ARG A 441 -21.88 -17.60 -6.34
CA ARG A 441 -21.90 -18.67 -5.34
C ARG A 441 -23.30 -19.15 -5.03
N CYS A 442 -24.33 -18.55 -5.63
CA CYS A 442 -25.71 -18.99 -5.51
C CYS A 442 -26.00 -20.17 -6.45
N VAL A 443 -26.39 -21.29 -5.86
CA VAL A 443 -26.84 -22.49 -6.58
C VAL A 443 -28.19 -22.19 -7.22
N SER A 444 -28.32 -22.41 -8.52
CA SER A 444 -29.62 -22.37 -9.19
C SER A 444 -29.68 -23.43 -10.29
N GLY A 445 -30.79 -24.17 -10.32
CA GLY A 445 -30.95 -25.35 -11.18
C GLY A 445 -29.97 -26.49 -10.85
N GLY A 446 -29.46 -26.58 -9.62
CA GLY A 446 -28.45 -27.57 -9.21
C GLY A 446 -27.02 -27.28 -9.71
N ILE A 447 -26.82 -26.14 -10.38
CA ILE A 447 -25.53 -25.74 -10.96
C ILE A 447 -24.92 -24.61 -10.13
N LEU A 448 -23.59 -24.64 -9.99
CA LEU A 448 -22.79 -23.71 -9.20
C LEU A 448 -21.52 -23.34 -9.98
N GLU A 449 -21.18 -22.05 -10.08
CA GLU A 449 -19.85 -21.64 -10.56
C GLU A 449 -18.85 -21.60 -9.42
N GLU A 450 -17.60 -21.93 -9.72
CA GLU A 450 -16.50 -21.67 -8.80
C GLU A 450 -16.36 -20.18 -8.46
N TYR A 451 -15.87 -19.95 -7.25
CA TYR A 451 -15.52 -18.61 -6.81
C TYR A 451 -14.43 -18.02 -7.71
N GLN A 452 -14.65 -16.79 -8.15
CA GLN A 452 -13.69 -16.03 -8.94
C GLN A 452 -13.74 -14.56 -8.54
N LEU A 453 -12.61 -13.87 -8.66
CA LEU A 453 -12.55 -12.42 -8.51
C LEU A 453 -13.18 -11.73 -9.73
N PRO A 454 -13.73 -10.51 -9.59
CA PRO A 454 -14.21 -9.73 -10.73
C PRO A 454 -13.10 -9.54 -11.75
N TYR A 455 -13.43 -9.65 -13.04
CA TYR A 455 -12.45 -9.56 -14.14
C TYR A 455 -11.39 -10.66 -14.20
N HIS A 456 -11.56 -11.80 -13.52
CA HIS A 456 -10.55 -12.90 -13.54
C HIS A 456 -10.19 -13.40 -14.95
N GLU A 457 -11.12 -13.31 -15.92
CA GLU A 457 -10.89 -13.74 -17.32
C GLU A 457 -10.19 -12.68 -18.16
N LEU A 458 -10.09 -11.44 -17.67
CA LEU A 458 -9.71 -10.27 -18.46
C LEU A 458 -8.40 -9.62 -18.01
N VAL A 459 -7.97 -9.83 -16.76
CA VAL A 459 -6.76 -9.23 -16.18
C VAL A 459 -6.03 -10.23 -15.28
N PRO A 460 -4.69 -10.10 -15.11
CA PRO A 460 -3.91 -10.98 -14.22
C PRO A 460 -4.32 -10.84 -12.76
N THR A 461 -3.88 -11.76 -11.89
CA THR A 461 -4.27 -11.83 -10.46
C THR A 461 -4.06 -10.52 -9.70
N ASP A 462 -2.90 -9.88 -9.88
CA ASP A 462 -2.60 -8.53 -9.36
C ASP A 462 -2.44 -7.55 -10.53
N PRO A 463 -3.56 -6.95 -11.01
CA PRO A 463 -3.52 -6.12 -12.20
C PRO A 463 -2.84 -4.78 -11.94
N SER A 464 -2.16 -4.27 -12.96
CA SER A 464 -1.67 -2.90 -13.01
C SER A 464 -2.83 -1.90 -13.21
N TYR A 465 -2.51 -0.61 -13.14
CA TYR A 465 -3.49 0.43 -13.46
C TYR A 465 -3.87 0.39 -14.94
N GLU A 466 -2.89 0.16 -15.81
CA GLU A 466 -3.02 0.08 -17.26
C GLU A 466 -3.91 -1.10 -17.67
N ASP A 467 -3.73 -2.28 -17.05
CA ASP A 467 -4.59 -3.45 -17.30
C ASP A 467 -6.06 -3.15 -17.02
N MET A 468 -6.33 -2.55 -15.85
CA MET A 468 -7.68 -2.20 -15.44
C MET A 468 -8.28 -1.11 -16.31
N ARG A 469 -7.49 -0.08 -16.65
CA ARG A 469 -7.92 1.02 -17.51
C ARG A 469 -8.29 0.54 -18.91
N GLU A 470 -7.47 -0.33 -19.51
CA GLU A 470 -7.75 -0.92 -20.83
C GLU A 470 -9.09 -1.67 -20.83
N VAL A 471 -9.34 -2.50 -19.81
CA VAL A 471 -10.56 -3.31 -19.73
C VAL A 471 -11.79 -2.47 -19.35
N VAL A 472 -11.70 -1.62 -18.34
CA VAL A 472 -12.86 -0.95 -17.72
C VAL A 472 -13.21 0.38 -18.38
N CYS A 473 -12.20 1.13 -18.82
CA CYS A 473 -12.38 2.47 -19.39
C CYS A 473 -12.45 2.44 -20.91
N ILE A 474 -11.48 1.78 -21.55
CA ILE A 474 -11.33 1.77 -23.02
C ILE A 474 -12.29 0.75 -23.64
N LYS A 475 -12.17 -0.53 -23.29
CA LYS A 475 -13.05 -1.59 -23.80
C LYS A 475 -14.43 -1.60 -23.16
N ARG A 476 -14.61 -0.88 -22.04
CA ARG A 476 -15.86 -0.77 -21.27
C ARG A 476 -16.47 -2.12 -20.88
N LEU A 477 -15.62 -3.10 -20.61
CA LEU A 477 -16.05 -4.43 -20.22
C LEU A 477 -16.45 -4.48 -18.73
N ARG A 478 -17.30 -5.45 -18.40
CA ARG A 478 -17.76 -5.78 -17.05
C ARG A 478 -17.70 -7.30 -16.85
N PRO A 479 -17.73 -7.80 -15.61
CA PRO A 479 -17.78 -9.24 -15.38
C PRO A 479 -18.97 -9.88 -16.11
N SER A 480 -18.73 -11.01 -16.77
CA SER A 480 -19.73 -11.71 -17.57
C SER A 480 -20.81 -12.34 -16.69
N PHE A 481 -22.03 -12.43 -17.22
CA PHE A 481 -23.14 -13.11 -16.55
C PHE A 481 -23.34 -14.50 -17.16
N PRO A 482 -23.35 -15.57 -16.35
CA PRO A 482 -23.76 -16.88 -16.83
C PRO A 482 -25.18 -16.83 -17.43
N ASN A 483 -25.38 -17.42 -18.62
CA ASN A 483 -26.67 -17.39 -19.32
C ASN A 483 -27.84 -17.87 -18.46
N ARG A 484 -27.58 -18.89 -17.61
CA ARG A 484 -28.54 -19.49 -16.68
C ARG A 484 -29.16 -18.49 -15.68
N TRP A 485 -28.47 -17.39 -15.36
CA TRP A 485 -29.03 -16.37 -14.45
C TRP A 485 -30.31 -15.75 -15.02
N SER A 486 -30.52 -15.83 -16.33
CA SER A 486 -31.74 -15.33 -16.97
C SER A 486 -32.96 -16.22 -16.72
N SER A 487 -32.73 -17.50 -16.35
CA SER A 487 -33.77 -18.49 -16.06
C SER A 487 -34.21 -18.50 -14.60
N ASP A 488 -33.46 -17.84 -13.72
CA ASP A 488 -33.75 -17.73 -12.29
C ASP A 488 -34.19 -16.30 -11.96
N GLU A 489 -35.36 -16.15 -11.36
CA GLU A 489 -35.94 -14.83 -11.09
C GLU A 489 -35.07 -13.98 -10.15
N CYS A 490 -34.49 -14.60 -9.13
CA CYS A 490 -33.64 -13.92 -8.16
C CYS A 490 -32.35 -13.42 -8.84
N LEU A 491 -31.69 -14.31 -9.57
CA LEU A 491 -30.43 -14.00 -10.25
C LEU A 491 -30.64 -13.00 -11.40
N ARG A 492 -31.80 -13.02 -12.06
CA ARG A 492 -32.18 -12.02 -13.07
C ARG A 492 -32.32 -10.62 -12.47
N GLN A 493 -32.95 -10.51 -11.29
CA GLN A 493 -33.04 -9.25 -10.57
C GLN A 493 -31.68 -8.78 -10.04
N MET A 494 -30.86 -9.71 -9.52
CA MET A 494 -29.48 -9.44 -9.12
C MET A 494 -28.62 -8.94 -10.28
N LYS A 495 -28.73 -9.55 -11.46
CA LYS A 495 -28.07 -9.13 -12.70
C LYS A 495 -28.40 -7.68 -13.07
N LYS A 496 -29.68 -7.30 -12.99
CA LYS A 496 -30.12 -5.93 -13.23
C LYS A 496 -29.52 -4.96 -12.21
N LEU A 497 -29.57 -5.32 -10.92
CA LEU A 497 -29.03 -4.52 -9.83
C LEU A 497 -27.52 -4.25 -9.99
N MET A 498 -26.74 -5.28 -10.36
CA MET A 498 -25.30 -5.11 -10.68
C MET A 498 -25.08 -4.19 -11.87
N GLY A 499 -25.86 -4.38 -12.95
CA GLY A 499 -25.83 -3.55 -14.15
C GLY A 499 -25.96 -2.05 -13.87
N GLU A 500 -26.89 -1.71 -12.98
CA GLU A 500 -27.15 -0.32 -12.56
C GLU A 500 -26.10 0.19 -11.55
N CYS A 501 -25.54 -0.66 -10.69
CA CYS A 501 -24.47 -0.27 -9.75
C CYS A 501 -23.14 0.07 -10.45
N TRP A 502 -22.75 -0.68 -11.48
CA TRP A 502 -21.44 -0.48 -12.15
C TRP A 502 -21.52 0.28 -13.48
N ALA A 503 -22.59 1.07 -13.67
CA ALA A 503 -22.76 1.94 -14.83
C ALA A 503 -21.52 2.81 -15.04
N HIS A 504 -21.14 3.03 -16.30
CA HIS A 504 -19.91 3.77 -16.62
C HIS A 504 -19.98 5.21 -16.07
N SER A 505 -21.09 5.91 -16.33
CA SER A 505 -21.35 7.22 -15.74
C SER A 505 -21.69 7.10 -14.25
N PRO A 506 -20.97 7.80 -13.34
CA PRO A 506 -21.24 7.76 -11.90
C PRO A 506 -22.68 8.15 -11.55
N ALA A 507 -23.22 9.19 -12.19
CA ALA A 507 -24.56 9.73 -11.89
C ALA A 507 -25.70 8.76 -12.23
N CYS A 508 -25.44 7.74 -13.05
CA CYS A 508 -26.42 6.69 -13.37
C CYS A 508 -26.44 5.55 -12.35
N ARG A 509 -25.51 5.53 -11.39
CA ARG A 509 -25.38 4.44 -10.43
C ARG A 509 -26.46 4.54 -9.35
N LEU A 510 -26.95 3.38 -8.90
CA LEU A 510 -27.87 3.34 -7.77
C LEU A 510 -27.18 3.79 -6.49
N THR A 511 -27.95 4.43 -5.61
CA THR A 511 -27.50 4.72 -4.23
C THR A 511 -27.59 3.47 -3.36
N ALA A 512 -26.78 3.39 -2.30
CA ALA A 512 -26.83 2.29 -1.34
C ALA A 512 -28.25 2.10 -0.76
N LEU A 513 -28.96 3.20 -0.47
CA LEU A 513 -30.35 3.16 0.01
C LEU A 513 -31.31 2.52 -1.01
N ARG A 514 -31.17 2.83 -2.31
CA ARG A 514 -31.99 2.23 -3.36
C ARG A 514 -31.72 0.74 -3.50
N VAL A 515 -30.45 0.34 -3.45
CA VAL A 515 -30.04 -1.08 -3.48
C VAL A 515 -30.58 -1.82 -2.26
N LYS A 516 -30.45 -1.26 -1.06
CA LYS A 516 -31.02 -1.80 0.19
C LYS A 516 -32.53 -2.05 0.08
N LYS A 517 -33.30 -1.06 -0.39
CA LYS A 517 -34.76 -1.19 -0.59
C LYS A 517 -35.10 -2.26 -1.62
N THR A 518 -34.31 -2.37 -2.68
CA THR A 518 -34.52 -3.37 -3.74
C THR A 518 -34.29 -4.79 -3.21
N LEU A 519 -33.20 -5.01 -2.48
CA LEU A 519 -32.90 -6.31 -1.86
C LEU A 519 -33.91 -6.71 -0.76
N ALA A 520 -34.43 -5.74 0.00
CA ALA A 520 -35.53 -5.98 0.94
C ALA A 520 -36.77 -6.53 0.21
N LYS A 521 -37.18 -5.83 -0.86
CA LYS A 521 -38.32 -6.26 -1.69
C LYS A 521 -38.10 -7.64 -2.34
N MET A 522 -36.88 -7.93 -2.80
CA MET A 522 -36.51 -9.24 -3.33
C MET A 522 -36.67 -10.35 -2.29
N SER A 523 -36.28 -10.07 -1.05
CA SER A 523 -36.39 -11.04 0.05
C SER A 523 -37.84 -11.26 0.47
N GLU A 524 -38.64 -10.19 0.56
CA GLU A 524 -40.09 -10.29 0.80
C GLU A 524 -40.79 -11.12 -0.29
N SER A 525 -40.44 -10.91 -1.56
CA SER A 525 -41.04 -11.66 -2.68
C SER A 525 -40.71 -13.16 -2.68
N GLN A 526 -39.77 -13.58 -1.84
CA GLN A 526 -39.36 -14.98 -1.68
C GLN A 526 -39.69 -15.53 -0.29
N ASP A 527 -40.53 -14.82 0.49
CA ASP A 527 -40.88 -15.16 1.87
C ASP A 527 -39.66 -15.33 2.81
N ILE A 528 -38.57 -14.62 2.50
CA ILE A 528 -37.34 -14.60 3.29
C ILE A 528 -37.40 -13.47 4.33
N LYS A 529 -37.39 -13.83 5.61
CA LYS A 529 -37.08 -12.89 6.69
C LYS A 529 -35.56 -12.64 6.73
N LEU A 530 -35.16 -11.41 6.42
CA LEU A 530 -33.77 -10.93 6.39
C LEU A 530 -33.20 -10.71 7.79
#